data_AF-A0A0F9AWQ5-F1
#
_entry.id   AF-A0A0F9AWQ5-F1
#
_cell.length_a   1.000
_cell.length_b   1.000
_cell.length_c   1.000
_cell.angle_alpha   90.00
_cell.angle_beta   90.00
_cell.angle_gamma   90.00
#
_symmetry.space_group_name_H-M   'P 1'
#
loop_
_entity.id
_entity.type
_entity.pdbx_description
1 polymer ?
#
loop_
_entity_poly.entity_id
_entity_poly.type
_entity_poly.pdbx_seq_one_letter_code
_entity_poly.pdbx_strand_id
1 'polypeptide(L)'
;TGHLPLCSGTIKGKPIFDLKYQNLSIGFTGLNEAVQSLTGYELHENDTTYELGKQILEYMVVKCITMTDRDEISYNLWEQPSESSSSRFARLDMKHFPKKAIPQSAGNSVYYTNSDHIRYDADIPLSERIIKQGDYHPIISGGVITHIWLGEQKPDIYGLWALTKNICLKTNTAYFAYTTDFIYCPSCRKMTRGGQWKCLSCHSHDVKVYSRITGYYSEVNRFNPGKRAEWESRKRENLF
;
A
#
# COMPACT_ATOMS: atom_id res chain seq x y z
N THR A 1 6.54 28.22 24.93
CA THR A 1 7.26 28.69 23.72
C THR A 1 6.33 29.16 22.60
N GLY A 2 5.02 28.88 22.60
CA GLY A 2 4.08 29.47 21.62
C GLY A 2 4.31 29.05 20.16
N HIS A 3 5.30 28.21 19.87
CA HIS A 3 5.66 27.79 18.52
C HIS A 3 4.62 26.87 17.87
N LEU A 4 3.77 26.20 18.68
CA LEU A 4 2.71 25.30 18.22
C LEU A 4 1.35 25.75 18.81
N PRO A 5 0.83 26.94 18.43
CA PRO A 5 -0.33 27.54 19.08
C PRO A 5 -1.59 26.66 18.99
N LEU A 6 -1.75 25.91 17.90
CA LEU A 6 -2.86 24.96 17.70
C LEU A 6 -2.75 23.71 18.59
N CYS A 7 -1.53 23.26 18.90
CA CYS A 7 -1.30 22.10 19.76
C CYS A 7 -1.36 22.47 21.25
N SER A 8 -1.10 23.73 21.59
CA SER A 8 -1.10 24.22 22.99
C SER A 8 -2.50 24.52 23.55
N GLY A 9 -3.55 24.38 22.73
CA GLY A 9 -4.92 24.61 23.19
C GLY A 9 -5.40 23.55 24.19
N THR A 10 -6.37 23.93 25.02
CA THR A 10 -7.02 23.02 25.97
C THR A 10 -8.53 23.05 25.81
N ILE A 11 -9.19 21.88 25.89
CA ILE A 11 -10.65 21.75 25.90
C ILE A 11 -11.05 21.11 27.24
N LYS A 12 -11.86 21.82 28.04
CA LYS A 12 -12.31 21.37 29.38
C LYS A 12 -11.14 20.94 30.28
N GLY A 13 -10.03 21.66 30.24
CA GLY A 13 -8.84 21.38 31.04
C GLY A 13 -7.94 20.25 30.53
N LYS A 14 -8.27 19.62 29.38
CA LYS A 14 -7.41 18.62 28.73
C LYS A 14 -6.64 19.22 27.55
N PRO A 15 -5.33 18.96 27.40
CA PRO A 15 -4.60 19.34 26.21
C PRO A 15 -5.23 18.75 24.94
N ILE A 16 -5.31 19.54 23.87
CA ILE A 16 -5.75 19.05 22.55
C ILE A 16 -4.71 18.09 21.97
N PHE A 17 -3.43 18.38 22.21
CA PHE A 17 -2.31 17.56 21.77
C PHE A 17 -1.44 17.24 22.97
N ASP A 18 -1.42 15.98 23.36
CA ASP A 18 -0.56 15.46 24.41
C ASP A 18 0.48 14.53 23.77
N LEU A 19 1.75 14.92 23.92
CA LEU A 19 2.89 14.18 23.40
C LEU A 19 2.97 12.76 23.97
N LYS A 20 2.47 12.53 25.19
CA LYS A 20 2.48 11.22 25.84
C LYS A 20 1.58 10.19 25.15
N TYR A 21 0.59 10.65 24.38
CA TYR A 21 -0.32 9.77 23.64
C TYR A 21 0.01 9.70 22.14
N GLN A 22 1.18 10.19 21.72
CA GLN A 22 1.63 10.08 20.33
C GLN A 22 2.58 8.90 20.17
N ASN A 23 2.55 8.27 18.99
CA ASN A 23 3.49 7.21 18.65
C ASN A 23 4.62 7.74 17.75
N LEU A 24 5.85 7.29 17.99
CA LEU A 24 6.94 7.38 17.05
C LEU A 24 6.90 6.17 16.11
N SER A 25 6.52 6.42 14.86
CA SER A 25 6.32 5.36 13.87
C SER A 25 7.61 5.00 13.14
N ILE A 26 7.93 3.71 13.16
CA ILE A 26 8.98 3.09 12.36
C ILE A 26 8.31 2.55 11.10
N GLY A 27 8.54 3.23 9.98
CA GLY A 27 8.04 2.83 8.66
C GLY A 27 8.97 1.83 7.97
N PHE A 28 8.40 0.98 7.12
CA PHE A 28 9.15 0.03 6.29
C PHE A 28 8.54 -0.09 4.89
N THR A 29 9.30 -0.65 3.96
CA THR A 29 8.87 -0.90 2.58
C THR A 29 9.69 -2.03 1.96
N GLY A 30 9.13 -2.78 1.02
CA GLY A 30 9.86 -3.81 0.28
C GLY A 30 10.07 -5.11 1.06
N LEU A 31 9.12 -5.55 1.90
CA LEU A 31 9.21 -6.86 2.56
C LEU A 31 9.31 -8.00 1.54
N ASN A 32 8.57 -7.88 0.42
CA ASN A 32 8.61 -8.84 -0.66
C ASN A 32 10.03 -9.02 -1.22
N GLU A 33 10.68 -7.93 -1.58
CA GLU A 33 12.03 -7.95 -2.12
C GLU A 33 13.07 -8.31 -1.05
N ALA A 34 12.86 -7.94 0.21
CA ALA A 34 13.73 -8.36 1.30
C ALA A 34 13.74 -9.89 1.48
N VAL A 35 12.56 -10.52 1.50
CA VAL A 35 12.43 -11.98 1.60
C VAL A 35 12.98 -12.67 0.35
N GLN A 36 12.71 -12.13 -0.84
CA GLN A 36 13.26 -12.64 -2.09
C GLN A 36 14.79 -12.58 -2.10
N SER A 37 15.40 -11.52 -1.57
CA SER A 37 16.85 -11.41 -1.49
C SER A 37 17.48 -12.43 -0.54
N LEU A 38 16.75 -12.89 0.47
CA LEU A 38 17.23 -13.86 1.46
C LEU A 38 17.04 -15.31 1.01
N THR A 39 15.97 -15.59 0.28
CA THR A 39 15.50 -16.96 0.02
C THR A 39 15.49 -17.35 -1.46
N GLY A 40 15.53 -16.37 -2.37
CA GLY A 40 15.32 -16.55 -3.80
C GLY A 40 13.84 -16.58 -4.22
N TYR A 41 12.89 -16.51 -3.28
CA TYR A 41 11.46 -16.57 -3.56
C TYR A 41 10.71 -15.38 -2.95
N GLU A 42 9.68 -14.91 -3.64
CA GLU A 42 8.77 -13.86 -3.18
C GLU A 42 7.76 -14.38 -2.15
N LEU A 43 7.06 -13.46 -1.48
CA LEU A 43 6.13 -13.78 -0.37
C LEU A 43 4.98 -14.72 -0.75
N HIS A 44 4.59 -14.74 -2.02
CA HIS A 44 3.45 -15.51 -2.51
C HIS A 44 3.83 -16.86 -3.12
N GLU A 45 5.12 -17.13 -3.32
CA GLU A 45 5.56 -18.30 -4.08
C GLU A 45 5.58 -19.58 -3.24
N ASN A 46 5.78 -19.48 -1.93
CA ASN A 46 5.65 -20.63 -1.02
C ASN A 46 5.38 -20.19 0.43
N ASP A 47 4.96 -21.14 1.26
CA ASP A 47 4.62 -20.85 2.66
C ASP A 47 5.85 -20.56 3.53
N THR A 48 7.04 -21.05 3.16
CA THR A 48 8.27 -20.78 3.94
C THR A 48 8.66 -19.31 3.83
N THR A 49 8.57 -18.71 2.65
CA THR A 49 8.86 -17.28 2.46
C THR A 49 7.78 -16.39 3.05
N TYR A 50 6.53 -16.80 2.94
CA TYR A 50 5.41 -16.14 3.61
C TYR A 50 5.59 -16.06 5.13
N GLU A 51 5.90 -17.19 5.77
CA GLU A 51 6.12 -17.25 7.22
C GLU A 51 7.40 -16.50 7.65
N LEU A 52 8.45 -16.50 6.82
CA LEU A 52 9.63 -15.65 7.07
C LEU A 52 9.26 -14.15 7.05
N GLY A 53 8.36 -13.74 6.17
CA GLY A 53 7.82 -12.38 6.14
C GLY A 53 7.17 -12.00 7.47
N LYS A 54 6.32 -12.88 8.03
CA LYS A 54 5.72 -12.69 9.36
C LYS A 54 6.77 -12.57 10.46
N GLN A 55 7.74 -13.48 10.48
CA GLN A 55 8.80 -13.48 11.50
C GLN A 55 9.61 -12.17 11.50
N ILE A 56 9.87 -11.60 10.32
CA ILE A 56 10.54 -10.30 10.20
C ILE A 56 9.66 -9.20 10.83
N LEU A 57 8.37 -9.15 10.50
CA LEU A 57 7.44 -8.16 11.06
C LEU A 57 7.30 -8.29 12.58
N GLU A 58 7.10 -9.51 13.10
CA GLU A 58 7.02 -9.80 14.53
C GLU A 58 8.29 -9.37 15.25
N TYR A 59 9.46 -9.67 14.69
CA TYR A 59 10.73 -9.22 15.24
C TYR A 59 10.83 -7.70 15.31
N MET A 60 10.40 -6.98 14.25
CA MET A 60 10.39 -5.51 14.24
C MET A 60 9.43 -4.95 15.30
N VAL A 61 8.25 -5.57 15.49
CA VAL A 61 7.29 -5.18 16.54
C VAL A 61 7.89 -5.37 17.93
N VAL A 62 8.55 -6.49 18.19
CA VAL A 62 9.25 -6.74 19.47
C VAL A 62 10.33 -5.67 19.71
N LYS A 63 11.02 -5.20 18.68
CA LYS A 63 11.95 -4.06 18.80
C LYS A 63 11.24 -2.77 19.16
N CYS A 64 10.11 -2.44 18.55
CA CYS A 64 9.31 -1.28 18.94
C CYS A 64 8.88 -1.35 20.41
N ILE A 65 8.43 -2.52 20.89
CA ILE A 65 8.04 -2.73 22.29
C ILE A 65 9.25 -2.53 23.20
N THR A 66 10.38 -3.16 22.89
CA THR A 66 11.62 -3.04 23.68
C THR A 66 12.10 -1.59 23.77
N MET A 67 12.00 -0.83 22.67
CA MET A 67 12.33 0.60 22.64
C MET A 67 11.34 1.41 23.47
N THR A 68 10.06 1.04 23.44
CA THR A 68 9.01 1.70 24.23
C THR A 68 9.26 1.54 25.73
N ASP A 69 9.57 0.31 26.17
CA ASP A 69 9.86 0.02 27.58
C ASP A 69 11.14 0.72 28.06
N ARG A 70 12.15 0.84 27.20
CA ARG A 70 13.42 1.49 27.52
C ARG A 70 13.32 3.00 27.60
N ASP A 71 12.65 3.61 26.62
CA ASP A 71 12.67 5.07 26.42
C ASP A 71 11.46 5.77 27.05
N GLU A 72 10.47 5.02 27.53
CA GLU A 72 9.16 5.51 27.99
C GLU A 72 8.43 6.36 26.93
N ILE A 73 8.66 6.03 25.66
CA ILE A 73 8.06 6.68 24.49
C ILE A 73 7.37 5.61 23.64
N SER A 74 6.12 5.80 23.25
CA SER A 74 5.41 4.82 22.44
C SER A 74 6.00 4.72 21.03
N TYR A 75 6.58 3.57 20.67
CA TYR A 75 6.99 3.25 19.30
C TYR A 75 6.01 2.26 18.69
N ASN A 76 5.75 2.42 17.39
CA ASN A 76 4.94 1.46 16.64
C ASN A 76 5.56 1.14 15.29
N LEU A 77 5.35 -0.08 14.82
CA LEU A 77 5.62 -0.44 13.43
C LEU A 77 4.47 0.09 12.58
N TRP A 78 4.80 0.74 11.45
CA TRP A 78 3.82 1.38 10.57
C TRP A 78 3.95 0.91 9.13
N GLU A 79 2.85 0.43 8.55
CA GLU A 79 2.73 0.24 7.10
C GLU A 79 2.67 1.62 6.41
N GLN A 80 3.83 2.21 6.16
CA GLN A 80 3.93 3.56 5.62
C GLN A 80 3.46 3.60 4.15
N PRO A 81 2.64 4.59 3.76
CA PRO A 81 2.40 4.91 2.36
C PRO A 81 3.71 5.29 1.65
N SER A 82 4.31 4.35 0.92
CA SER A 82 5.68 4.46 0.38
C SER A 82 5.70 5.11 -1.01
N GLU A 83 4.91 6.17 -1.22
CA GLU A 83 4.69 6.78 -2.54
C GLU A 83 5.97 7.23 -3.24
N SER A 84 6.89 7.84 -2.49
CA SER A 84 8.20 8.29 -2.98
C SER A 84 9.35 7.44 -2.45
N SER A 85 9.25 6.97 -1.20
CA SER A 85 10.28 6.18 -0.53
C SER A 85 10.59 4.87 -1.26
N SER A 86 9.56 4.16 -1.73
CA SER A 86 9.74 2.89 -2.44
C SER A 86 10.64 3.04 -3.68
N SER A 87 10.31 3.98 -4.58
CA SER A 87 11.13 4.22 -5.78
C SER A 87 12.49 4.83 -5.43
N ARG A 88 12.56 5.67 -4.39
CA ARG A 88 13.83 6.25 -3.95
C ARG A 88 14.80 5.19 -3.44
N PHE A 89 14.36 4.28 -2.59
CA PHE A 89 15.20 3.21 -2.04
C PHE A 89 15.66 2.26 -3.15
N ALA A 90 14.74 1.81 -4.01
CA ALA A 90 15.08 0.99 -5.17
C ALA A 90 16.15 1.65 -6.06
N ARG A 91 16.04 2.95 -6.35
CA ARG A 91 17.04 3.68 -7.15
C ARG A 91 18.40 3.80 -6.46
N LEU A 92 18.42 3.99 -5.14
CA LEU A 92 19.66 4.07 -4.37
C LEU A 92 20.35 2.70 -4.35
N ASP A 93 19.60 1.62 -4.15
CA ASP A 93 20.14 0.27 -4.16
C ASP A 93 20.63 -0.14 -5.55
N MET A 94 19.90 0.23 -6.61
CA MET A 94 20.39 0.05 -7.99
C MET A 94 21.68 0.83 -8.26
N LYS A 95 21.88 1.99 -7.63
CA LYS A 95 23.10 2.80 -7.78
C LYS A 95 24.29 2.18 -7.02
N HIS A 96 24.07 1.74 -5.79
CA HIS A 96 25.15 1.30 -4.89
C HIS A 96 25.42 -0.21 -4.97
N PHE A 97 24.40 -1.00 -5.32
CA PHE A 97 24.42 -2.46 -5.36
C PHE A 97 23.75 -3.02 -6.64
N PRO A 98 24.16 -2.59 -7.85
CA PRO A 98 23.47 -2.91 -9.11
C PRO A 98 23.37 -4.42 -9.42
N LYS A 99 24.25 -5.25 -8.84
CA LYS A 99 24.24 -6.71 -9.03
C LYS A 99 23.41 -7.48 -7.99
N LYS A 100 22.92 -6.80 -6.94
CA LYS A 100 22.20 -7.40 -5.81
C LYS A 100 20.80 -6.83 -5.62
N ALA A 101 20.59 -5.56 -5.99
CA ALA A 101 19.27 -4.95 -5.91
C ALA A 101 18.29 -5.69 -6.82
N ILE A 102 17.13 -6.04 -6.27
CA ILE A 102 16.06 -6.78 -6.96
C ILE A 102 14.74 -5.98 -6.92
N PRO A 103 14.73 -4.73 -7.42
CA PRO A 103 13.50 -3.97 -7.46
C PRO A 103 12.54 -4.54 -8.50
N GLN A 104 11.27 -4.16 -8.38
CA GLN A 104 10.30 -4.32 -9.44
C GLN A 104 10.57 -3.28 -10.54
N SER A 105 10.18 -3.60 -11.78
CA SER A 105 10.42 -2.77 -12.97
C SER A 105 11.91 -2.51 -13.24
N ALA A 106 12.24 -1.58 -14.14
CA ALA A 106 13.60 -1.31 -14.59
C ALA A 106 13.86 0.18 -14.87
N GLY A 107 15.14 0.53 -15.02
CA GLY A 107 15.59 1.87 -15.36
C GLY A 107 15.17 2.92 -14.33
N ASN A 108 14.56 4.01 -14.79
CA ASN A 108 14.10 5.09 -13.90
C ASN A 108 12.78 4.79 -13.19
N SER A 109 12.11 3.68 -13.54
CA SER A 109 10.80 3.30 -13.01
C SER A 109 10.89 2.21 -11.95
N VAL A 110 12.09 1.91 -11.43
CA VAL A 110 12.25 0.92 -10.36
C VAL A 110 11.53 1.34 -9.08
N TYR A 111 10.97 0.35 -8.38
CA TYR A 111 10.30 0.50 -7.09
C TYR A 111 10.36 -0.79 -6.28
N TYR A 112 10.18 -0.69 -4.97
CA TYR A 112 9.93 -1.83 -4.08
C TYR A 112 8.44 -1.97 -3.79
N THR A 113 7.97 -3.19 -3.57
CA THR A 113 6.57 -3.45 -3.24
C THR A 113 6.25 -2.76 -1.91
N ASN A 114 5.10 -2.08 -1.83
CA ASN A 114 4.79 -1.22 -0.68
C ASN A 114 4.69 -2.06 0.60
N SER A 115 5.49 -1.69 1.61
CA SER A 115 5.43 -2.28 2.95
C SER A 115 5.50 -3.81 2.94
N ASP A 116 4.47 -4.47 3.45
CA ASP A 116 4.28 -5.91 3.56
C ASP A 116 3.40 -6.49 2.45
N HIS A 117 3.10 -5.70 1.42
CA HIS A 117 2.25 -6.16 0.34
C HIS A 117 2.87 -7.30 -0.46
N ILE A 118 2.00 -8.18 -0.93
CA ILE A 118 2.34 -9.11 -2.01
C ILE A 118 2.48 -8.33 -3.31
N ARG A 119 3.44 -8.72 -4.16
CA ARG A 119 3.65 -8.11 -5.48
C ARG A 119 2.33 -7.93 -6.23
N TYR A 120 2.17 -6.77 -6.85
CA TYR A 120 0.88 -6.27 -7.36
C TYR A 120 0.32 -7.07 -8.56
N ASP A 121 1.18 -7.69 -9.35
CA ASP A 121 0.85 -8.59 -10.47
C ASP A 121 1.03 -10.08 -10.13
N ALA A 122 1.28 -10.43 -8.86
CA ALA A 122 1.43 -11.83 -8.43
C ALA A 122 0.24 -12.67 -8.88
N ASP A 123 0.53 -13.82 -9.49
CA ASP A 123 -0.48 -14.71 -10.05
C ASP A 123 -1.04 -15.67 -8.99
N ILE A 124 -1.75 -15.07 -8.03
CA ILE A 124 -2.50 -15.77 -7.00
C ILE A 124 -3.98 -15.39 -7.08
N PRO A 125 -4.91 -16.25 -6.61
CA PRO A 125 -6.31 -15.91 -6.46
C PRO A 125 -6.50 -14.70 -5.54
N LEU A 126 -7.47 -13.84 -5.84
CA LEU A 126 -7.79 -12.68 -5.00
C LEU A 126 -8.10 -13.10 -3.55
N SER A 127 -8.82 -14.20 -3.35
CA SER A 127 -9.14 -14.70 -2.01
C SER A 127 -7.89 -15.05 -1.21
N GLU A 128 -6.89 -15.65 -1.87
CA GLU A 128 -5.62 -15.99 -1.24
C GLU A 128 -4.83 -14.72 -0.89
N ARG A 129 -4.76 -13.74 -1.81
CA ARG A 129 -4.14 -12.45 -1.55
C ARG A 129 -4.74 -11.75 -0.33
N ILE A 130 -6.07 -11.70 -0.25
CA ILE A 130 -6.78 -11.08 0.87
C ILE A 130 -6.44 -11.79 2.18
N ILE A 131 -6.45 -13.12 2.20
CA ILE A 131 -6.14 -13.90 3.41
C ILE A 131 -4.68 -13.66 3.82
N LYS A 132 -3.73 -13.85 2.90
CA LYS A 132 -2.29 -13.73 3.19
C LYS A 132 -1.90 -12.32 3.63
N GLN A 133 -2.40 -11.27 2.99
CA GLN A 133 -2.15 -9.89 3.45
C GLN A 133 -2.90 -9.58 4.74
N GLY A 134 -4.15 -10.03 4.86
CA GLY A 134 -4.97 -9.83 6.05
C GLY A 134 -4.33 -10.41 7.31
N ASP A 135 -3.62 -11.52 7.20
CA ASP A 135 -2.87 -12.15 8.30
C ASP A 135 -1.69 -11.32 8.81
N TYR A 136 -1.17 -10.36 8.03
CA TYR A 136 -0.14 -9.44 8.50
C TYR A 136 -0.73 -8.27 9.28
N HIS A 137 -2.01 -7.95 9.06
CA HIS A 137 -2.64 -6.79 9.70
C HIS A 137 -2.63 -6.84 11.24
N PRO A 138 -2.87 -7.99 11.92
CA PRO A 138 -2.79 -8.05 13.38
C PRO A 138 -1.37 -7.89 13.94
N ILE A 139 -0.34 -8.13 13.13
CA ILE A 139 1.06 -7.98 13.54
C ILE A 139 1.41 -6.49 13.60
N ILE A 140 0.93 -5.71 12.63
CA ILE A 140 1.29 -4.29 12.48
C ILE A 140 0.32 -3.40 13.27
N SER A 141 0.83 -2.78 14.33
CA SER A 141 0.06 -1.93 15.25
C SER A 141 -0.41 -0.57 14.71
N GLY A 142 0.04 -0.14 13.54
CA GLY A 142 -0.38 1.14 12.97
C GLY A 142 -0.36 1.12 11.46
N GLY A 143 -1.42 1.68 10.84
CA GLY A 143 -1.64 1.77 9.39
C GLY A 143 -1.57 0.40 8.72
N VAL A 144 -2.68 -0.12 8.21
CA VAL A 144 -2.67 -1.34 7.40
C VAL A 144 -3.65 -1.20 6.25
N ILE A 145 -3.40 -1.74 5.06
CA ILE A 145 -4.41 -1.73 3.99
C ILE A 145 -4.26 -2.86 2.98
N THR A 146 -5.33 -3.62 2.77
CA THR A 146 -5.42 -4.52 1.60
C THR A 146 -6.14 -3.82 0.44
N HIS A 147 -5.48 -3.75 -0.72
CA HIS A 147 -6.06 -3.17 -1.93
C HIS A 147 -6.73 -4.21 -2.82
N ILE A 148 -7.93 -3.90 -3.30
CA ILE A 148 -8.66 -4.70 -4.28
C ILE A 148 -8.96 -3.80 -5.49
N TRP A 149 -8.23 -3.95 -6.59
CA TRP A 149 -8.44 -3.16 -7.79
C TRP A 149 -9.50 -3.80 -8.67
N LEU A 150 -10.56 -3.06 -8.98
CA LEU A 150 -11.67 -3.50 -9.82
C LEU A 150 -11.38 -3.15 -11.28
N GLY A 151 -11.41 -4.14 -12.16
CA GLY A 151 -11.27 -3.99 -13.62
C GLY A 151 -12.57 -3.62 -14.32
N GLU A 152 -13.71 -3.97 -13.73
CA GLU A 152 -15.02 -3.82 -14.34
C GLU A 152 -15.54 -2.39 -14.36
N GLN A 153 -16.25 -2.05 -15.43
CA GLN A 153 -17.00 -0.79 -15.51
C GLN A 153 -18.18 -0.78 -14.52
N LYS A 154 -18.82 -1.93 -14.30
CA LYS A 154 -20.01 -2.07 -13.47
C LYS A 154 -19.89 -3.36 -12.65
N PRO A 155 -19.21 -3.33 -11.49
CA PRO A 155 -19.10 -4.51 -10.65
C PRO A 155 -20.47 -4.90 -10.10
N ASP A 156 -20.72 -6.20 -9.95
CA ASP A 156 -21.96 -6.70 -9.37
C ASP A 156 -22.05 -6.32 -7.88
N ILE A 157 -23.16 -5.66 -7.51
CA ILE A 157 -23.38 -5.19 -6.14
C ILE A 157 -23.55 -6.35 -5.16
N TYR A 158 -24.15 -7.46 -5.59
CA TYR A 158 -24.38 -8.62 -4.72
C TYR A 158 -23.08 -9.39 -4.50
N GLY A 159 -22.29 -9.55 -5.56
CA GLY A 159 -20.92 -10.06 -5.50
C GLY A 159 -20.02 -9.26 -4.57
N LEU A 160 -19.98 -7.93 -4.71
CA LEU A 160 -19.21 -7.05 -3.81
C LEU A 160 -19.68 -7.14 -2.36
N TRP A 161 -21.00 -7.23 -2.12
CA TRP A 161 -21.53 -7.40 -0.77
C TRP A 161 -21.11 -8.75 -0.16
N ALA A 162 -21.21 -9.84 -0.94
CA ALA A 162 -20.81 -11.17 -0.50
C ALA A 162 -19.30 -11.25 -0.21
N LEU A 163 -18.47 -10.65 -1.08
CA LEU A 163 -17.03 -10.55 -0.87
C LEU A 163 -16.72 -9.75 0.40
N THR A 164 -17.32 -8.57 0.56
CA THR A 164 -17.18 -7.74 1.77
C THR A 164 -17.51 -8.52 3.03
N LYS A 165 -18.63 -9.25 3.03
CA LYS A 165 -19.04 -10.10 4.15
C LYS A 165 -18.02 -11.20 4.42
N ASN A 166 -17.49 -11.85 3.39
CA ASN A 166 -16.45 -12.87 3.56
C ASN A 166 -15.15 -12.28 4.12
N ILE A 167 -14.69 -11.11 3.64
CA ILE A 167 -13.51 -10.44 4.18
C ILE A 167 -13.71 -10.16 5.68
N CYS A 168 -14.79 -9.48 6.04
CA CYS A 168 -15.03 -9.08 7.43
C CYS A 168 -15.27 -10.25 8.40
N LEU A 169 -15.86 -11.35 7.94
CA LEU A 169 -16.25 -12.48 8.82
C LEU A 169 -15.27 -13.65 8.81
N LYS A 170 -14.37 -13.75 7.82
CA LYS A 170 -13.53 -14.94 7.60
C LYS A 170 -12.05 -14.65 7.46
N THR A 171 -11.62 -13.39 7.60
CA THR A 171 -10.21 -13.00 7.45
C THR A 171 -9.80 -12.02 8.53
N ASN A 172 -8.49 -11.83 8.69
CA ASN A 172 -7.90 -10.88 9.63
C ASN A 172 -7.76 -9.45 9.04
N THR A 173 -8.28 -9.22 7.82
CA THR A 173 -8.15 -7.95 7.11
C THR A 173 -8.89 -6.80 7.81
N ALA A 174 -8.15 -6.02 8.61
CA ALA A 174 -8.69 -4.89 9.37
C ALA A 174 -9.14 -3.68 8.51
N TYR A 175 -8.45 -3.40 7.40
CA TYR A 175 -8.79 -2.29 6.50
C TYR A 175 -8.52 -2.69 5.06
N PHE A 176 -9.51 -2.48 4.19
CA PHE A 176 -9.40 -2.77 2.77
C PHE A 176 -10.14 -1.73 1.94
N ALA A 177 -9.77 -1.63 0.66
CA ALA A 177 -10.41 -0.71 -0.27
C ALA A 177 -10.62 -1.33 -1.64
N TYR A 178 -11.88 -1.34 -2.09
CA TYR A 178 -12.20 -1.47 -3.50
C TYR A 178 -11.77 -0.20 -4.24
N THR A 179 -10.92 -0.35 -5.23
CA THR A 179 -10.36 0.74 -6.02
C THR A 179 -10.78 0.60 -7.46
N THR A 180 -11.43 1.61 -8.01
CA THR A 180 -11.76 1.69 -9.42
C THR A 180 -10.97 2.83 -10.02
N ASP A 181 -10.30 2.61 -11.14
CA ASP A 181 -9.67 3.70 -11.87
C ASP A 181 -10.74 4.55 -12.57
N PHE A 182 -10.52 5.85 -12.67
CA PHE A 182 -11.40 6.77 -13.37
C PHE A 182 -10.63 7.55 -14.44
N ILE A 183 -11.30 7.82 -15.55
CA ILE A 183 -10.82 8.67 -16.63
C ILE A 183 -11.70 9.91 -16.66
N TYR A 184 -11.11 11.08 -16.49
CA TYR A 184 -11.76 12.34 -16.81
C TYR A 184 -11.22 12.89 -18.13
N CYS A 185 -12.08 13.14 -19.10
CA CYS A 185 -11.70 13.74 -20.38
C CYS A 185 -12.06 15.23 -20.39
N PRO A 186 -11.08 16.16 -20.42
CA PRO A 186 -11.34 17.59 -20.54
C PRO A 186 -12.10 17.96 -21.82
N SER A 187 -11.82 17.28 -22.94
CA SER A 187 -12.42 17.60 -24.25
C SER A 187 -13.94 17.42 -24.28
N CYS A 188 -14.46 16.32 -23.71
CA CYS A 188 -15.91 16.05 -23.67
C CYS A 188 -16.54 16.18 -22.28
N ARG A 189 -15.74 16.51 -21.25
CA ARG A 189 -16.13 16.71 -19.84
C ARG A 189 -16.82 15.51 -19.19
N LYS A 190 -16.58 14.30 -19.70
CA LYS A 190 -17.13 13.06 -19.16
C LYS A 190 -16.13 12.37 -18.24
N MET A 191 -16.67 11.73 -17.20
CA MET A 191 -15.94 10.80 -16.34
C MET A 191 -16.42 9.37 -16.62
N THR A 192 -15.49 8.46 -16.90
CA THR A 192 -15.76 7.03 -17.09
C THR A 192 -14.88 6.22 -16.16
N ARG A 193 -15.25 4.97 -15.87
CA ARG A 193 -14.37 4.05 -15.12
C ARG A 193 -13.32 3.47 -16.07
N GLY A 194 -12.25 2.93 -15.51
CA GLY A 194 -11.13 2.33 -16.24
C GLY A 194 -9.83 3.13 -16.12
N GLY A 195 -8.72 2.47 -16.45
CA GLY A 195 -7.36 3.02 -16.35
C GLY A 195 -6.70 3.26 -17.71
N GLN A 196 -7.48 3.57 -18.75
CA GLN A 196 -6.94 3.72 -20.11
C GLN A 196 -6.52 5.18 -20.38
N TRP A 197 -5.45 5.35 -21.16
CA TRP A 197 -4.96 6.66 -21.62
C TRP A 197 -5.75 7.21 -22.82
N LYS A 198 -7.05 6.90 -22.91
CA LYS A 198 -7.93 7.30 -24.01
C LYS A 198 -9.37 7.40 -23.54
N CYS A 199 -10.07 8.46 -23.95
CA CYS A 199 -11.48 8.63 -23.65
C CYS A 199 -12.35 7.62 -24.42
N LEU A 200 -13.24 6.91 -23.71
CA LEU A 200 -14.17 5.96 -24.32
C LEU A 200 -15.32 6.63 -25.10
N SER A 201 -15.59 7.92 -24.85
CA SER A 201 -16.68 8.64 -25.50
C SER A 201 -16.27 9.41 -26.75
N CYS A 202 -15.14 10.12 -26.73
CA CYS A 202 -14.69 10.96 -27.84
C CYS A 202 -13.30 10.61 -28.37
N HIS A 203 -12.69 9.54 -27.86
CA HIS A 203 -11.39 9.02 -28.31
C HIS A 203 -10.20 9.97 -28.13
N SER A 204 -10.37 11.09 -27.42
CA SER A 204 -9.27 11.99 -27.03
C SER A 204 -8.22 11.26 -26.19
N HIS A 205 -6.94 11.55 -26.45
CA HIS A 205 -5.81 11.12 -25.63
C HIS A 205 -5.47 12.14 -24.53
N ASP A 206 -6.06 13.33 -24.57
CA ASP A 206 -6.03 14.27 -23.45
C ASP A 206 -7.02 13.77 -22.39
N VAL A 207 -6.52 12.94 -21.48
CA VAL A 207 -7.28 12.39 -20.36
C VAL A 207 -6.48 12.46 -19.07
N LYS A 208 -7.21 12.65 -17.98
CA LYS A 208 -6.69 12.56 -16.61
C LYS A 208 -7.15 11.24 -16.03
N VAL A 209 -6.20 10.38 -15.69
CA VAL A 209 -6.50 9.11 -15.03
C VAL A 209 -6.37 9.32 -13.53
N TYR A 210 -7.38 8.92 -12.77
CA TYR A 210 -7.41 8.96 -11.32
C TYR A 210 -7.44 7.54 -10.78
N SER A 211 -6.56 7.26 -9.82
CA SER A 211 -6.52 5.99 -9.09
C SER A 211 -6.18 6.25 -7.64
N ARG A 212 -6.48 5.28 -6.78
CA ARG A 212 -5.98 5.32 -5.40
C ARG A 212 -4.47 5.09 -5.43
N ILE A 213 -3.68 6.08 -5.02
CA ILE A 213 -2.22 5.98 -5.04
C ILE A 213 -1.74 5.00 -3.96
N THR A 214 -2.16 5.24 -2.72
CA THR A 214 -1.97 4.42 -1.52
C THR A 214 -3.27 4.51 -0.70
N GLY A 215 -3.48 5.58 0.07
CA GLY A 215 -4.67 5.79 0.89
C GLY A 215 -5.76 6.64 0.25
N TYR A 216 -5.47 7.42 -0.80
CA TYR A 216 -6.41 8.39 -1.39
C TYR A 216 -6.34 8.45 -2.93
N TYR A 217 -7.34 9.04 -3.57
CA TYR A 217 -7.36 9.20 -5.03
C TYR A 217 -6.46 10.36 -5.46
N SER A 218 -5.63 10.11 -6.47
CA SER A 218 -4.76 11.10 -7.08
C SER A 218 -4.64 10.87 -8.58
N GLU A 219 -4.20 11.90 -9.30
CA GLU A 219 -4.02 11.87 -10.75
C GLU A 219 -2.76 11.04 -11.08
N VAL A 220 -2.94 9.91 -11.76
CA VAL A 220 -1.86 8.98 -12.18
C VAL A 220 -0.84 9.69 -13.08
N ASN A 221 -1.28 10.68 -13.87
CA ASN A 221 -0.41 11.51 -14.68
C ASN A 221 0.68 12.22 -13.83
N ARG A 222 0.42 12.46 -12.55
CA ARG A 222 1.35 13.12 -11.60
C ARG A 222 2.18 12.14 -10.78
N PHE A 223 1.99 10.84 -10.94
CA PHE A 223 2.78 9.84 -10.22
C PHE A 223 4.23 9.92 -10.69
N ASN A 224 5.16 9.72 -9.75
CA ASN A 224 6.56 9.53 -10.12
C ASN A 224 6.72 8.24 -10.96
N PRO A 225 7.82 8.08 -11.72
CA PRO A 225 7.98 6.96 -12.64
C PRO A 225 7.81 5.58 -11.99
N GLY A 226 8.37 5.36 -10.80
CA GLY A 226 8.21 4.10 -10.08
C GLY A 226 6.78 3.84 -9.63
N LYS A 227 6.10 4.86 -9.11
CA LYS A 227 4.70 4.77 -8.70
C LYS A 227 3.74 4.56 -9.87
N ARG A 228 4.07 5.10 -11.04
CA ARG A 228 3.33 4.84 -12.28
C ARG A 228 3.52 3.39 -12.74
N ALA A 229 4.76 2.88 -12.74
CA ALA A 229 5.02 1.48 -13.06
C ALA A 229 4.33 0.51 -12.10
N GLU A 230 4.31 0.84 -10.80
CA GLU A 230 3.51 0.10 -9.82
C GLU A 230 2.02 0.11 -10.20
N TRP A 231 1.45 1.28 -10.53
CA TRP A 231 0.05 1.35 -10.95
C TRP A 231 -0.27 0.55 -12.22
N GLU A 232 0.67 0.50 -13.17
CA GLU A 232 0.57 -0.31 -14.38
C GLU A 232 0.58 -1.81 -14.06
N SER A 233 1.38 -2.24 -13.07
CA SER A 233 1.47 -3.64 -12.64
C SER A 233 0.26 -4.16 -11.87
N ARG A 234 -0.60 -3.28 -11.32
CA ARG A 234 -1.73 -3.72 -10.48
C ARG A 234 -2.67 -4.67 -11.23
N LYS A 235 -2.79 -5.90 -10.72
CA LYS A 235 -3.81 -6.86 -11.16
C LYS A 235 -5.19 -6.29 -10.88
N ARG A 236 -5.96 -6.07 -11.94
CA ARG A 236 -7.34 -5.57 -11.87
C ARG A 236 -8.27 -6.76 -12.01
N GLU A 237 -9.07 -6.99 -10.99
CA GLU A 237 -9.94 -8.14 -10.85
C GLU A 237 -11.28 -7.87 -11.57
N ASN A 238 -11.72 -8.84 -12.37
CA ASN A 238 -13.09 -8.88 -12.86
C ASN A 238 -13.86 -9.79 -11.90
N LEU A 239 -14.69 -9.16 -11.07
CA LEU A 239 -15.46 -9.83 -10.04
C LEU A 239 -16.88 -10.09 -10.54
N PHE A 240 -17.15 -11.36 -10.83
CA PHE A 240 -18.46 -11.94 -11.16
C PHE A 240 -18.97 -11.62 -12.58
#